data_AF-A0A954HTC6-F1
#
_entry.id   AF-A0A954HTC6-F1
#
_cell.length_a   1.000
_cell.length_b   1.000
_cell.length_c   1.000
_cell.angle_alpha   90.00
_cell.angle_beta   90.00
_cell.angle_gamma   90.00
#
_symmetry.space_group_name_H-M   'P 1'
#
loop_
_entity.id
_entity.type
_entity.pdbx_description
1 polymer ?
#
loop_
_entity_poly.entity_id
_entity_poly.type
_entity_poly.pdbx_seq_one_letter_code
_entity_poly.pdbx_strand_id
1 'polypeptide(L)'
;MADFFCGSGTTTAVAEKPGRKWIVGNLGKFPVHTTRKRMIGVQRQRLAEKEAAFLDLILRACRAEKPDGFETFHGKKSRTSGRHRPCQPAGHAAVGKRSPWKRQFPVEVICE
;
A
#
# COMPACT_ATOMS: atom_id res chain seq x y z
N MET A 1 10.92 -13.60 19.56
CA MET A 1 10.06 -14.54 20.29
C MET A 1 10.01 -15.86 19.54
N ALA A 2 9.98 -17.01 20.21
CA ALA A 2 9.95 -18.32 19.57
C ALA A 2 8.77 -19.15 20.08
N ASP A 3 8.06 -19.83 19.19
CA ASP A 3 6.93 -20.72 19.50
C ASP A 3 7.02 -22.00 18.64
N PHE A 4 7.34 -23.13 19.26
CA PHE A 4 7.53 -24.42 18.58
C PHE A 4 6.26 -25.29 18.52
N PHE A 5 5.18 -24.83 19.15
CA PHE A 5 3.89 -25.52 19.21
C PHE A 5 2.78 -24.54 18.83
N CYS A 6 2.99 -23.75 17.78
CA CYS A 6 2.11 -22.62 17.52
C CYS A 6 0.73 -23.01 17.00
N GLY A 7 0.53 -24.28 16.59
CA GLY A 7 -0.73 -24.78 16.06
C GLY A 7 -1.22 -23.94 14.87
N SER A 8 -2.14 -23.01 15.15
CA SER A 8 -2.73 -22.10 14.16
C SER A 8 -1.95 -20.79 13.92
N GLY A 9 -0.89 -20.52 14.71
CA GLY A 9 0.00 -19.38 14.52
C GLY A 9 -0.53 -18.03 15.05
N THR A 10 -1.35 -18.05 16.11
CA THR A 10 -1.92 -16.83 16.73
C THR A 10 -0.85 -15.97 17.40
N THR A 11 0.06 -16.59 18.17
CA THR A 11 1.19 -15.92 18.82
C THR A 11 2.01 -15.10 17.81
N THR A 12 2.28 -15.72 16.67
CA THR A 12 3.03 -15.14 15.56
C THR A 12 2.30 -13.95 14.93
N ALA A 13 0.99 -14.07 14.72
CA ALA A 13 0.18 -12.98 14.18
C ALA A 13 0.20 -11.74 15.08
N VAL A 14 0.17 -11.93 16.40
CA VAL A 14 0.23 -10.83 17.37
C VAL A 14 1.64 -10.23 17.45
N ALA A 15 2.68 -11.05 17.34
CA ALA A 15 4.07 -10.58 17.32
C ALA A 15 4.44 -9.79 16.05
N GLU A 16 3.82 -10.13 14.90
CA GLU A 16 4.07 -9.47 13.62
C GLU A 16 3.53 -8.03 13.56
N LYS A 17 2.37 -7.75 14.15
CA LYS A 17 1.75 -6.40 14.17
C LYS A 17 2.69 -5.30 14.69
N PRO A 18 3.32 -5.43 15.88
CA PRO A 18 4.30 -4.47 16.38
C PRO A 18 5.68 -4.57 15.69
N GLY A 19 5.84 -5.43 14.67
CA GLY A 19 7.09 -5.57 13.93
C GLY A 19 8.22 -6.30 14.67
N ARG A 20 7.89 -7.19 15.62
CA ARG A 20 8.89 -7.98 16.35
C ARG A 20 9.39 -9.14 15.51
N LYS A 21 10.67 -9.51 15.67
CA LYS A 21 11.23 -10.72 15.05
C LYS A 21 10.74 -11.96 15.80
N TRP A 22 10.30 -12.97 15.06
CA TRP A 22 9.81 -14.22 15.61
C TRP A 22 10.27 -15.43 14.80
N ILE A 23 10.32 -16.58 15.47
CA ILE A 23 10.55 -17.89 14.88
C ILE A 23 9.40 -18.79 15.32
N VAL A 24 8.84 -19.57 14.39
CA VAL A 24 7.70 -20.42 14.69
C VAL A 24 7.85 -21.79 14.06
N GLY A 25 7.46 -22.85 14.78
CA GLY A 25 7.53 -24.23 14.32
C GLY A 25 6.28 -25.03 14.69
N ASN A 26 6.06 -26.12 13.94
CA ASN A 26 5.18 -27.23 14.29
C ASN A 26 5.67 -28.47 13.55
N LEU A 27 5.43 -29.66 14.12
CA LEU A 27 5.77 -30.94 13.48
C LEU A 27 4.74 -31.37 12.41
N GLY A 28 3.48 -30.95 12.56
CA GLY A 28 2.41 -31.37 11.66
C GLY A 28 2.31 -30.56 10.37
N LYS A 29 2.10 -31.23 9.23
CA LYS A 29 1.89 -30.59 7.91
C LYS A 29 0.72 -29.61 7.92
N PHE A 30 -0.40 -29.96 8.57
CA PHE A 30 -1.61 -29.14 8.61
C PHE A 30 -1.44 -27.86 9.45
N PRO A 31 -0.96 -27.91 10.71
CA PRO A 31 -0.60 -26.71 11.48
C PRO A 31 0.33 -25.75 10.75
N VAL A 32 1.35 -26.27 10.06
CA VAL A 32 2.29 -25.45 9.27
C VAL A 32 1.57 -24.74 8.13
N HIS A 33 0.68 -25.41 7.39
CA HIS A 33 -0.07 -24.78 6.30
C HIS A 33 -1.04 -23.71 6.81
N THR A 34 -1.74 -23.99 7.91
CA THR A 34 -2.68 -23.03 8.53
C THR A 34 -1.93 -21.79 9.01
N THR A 35 -0.81 -21.97 9.70
CA THR A 35 0.05 -20.88 10.16
C THR A 35 0.59 -20.05 8.99
N ARG A 36 1.11 -20.70 7.94
CA ARG A 36 1.63 -20.02 6.74
C ARG A 36 0.55 -19.19 6.04
N LYS A 37 -0.64 -19.76 5.81
CA LYS A 37 -1.76 -19.05 5.17
C LYS A 37 -2.18 -17.82 5.99
N ARG A 38 -2.26 -17.95 7.33
CA ARG A 38 -2.55 -16.82 8.23
C ARG A 38 -1.48 -15.73 8.11
N MET A 39 -0.20 -16.09 8.12
CA MET A 39 0.90 -15.13 8.09
C MET A 39 0.97 -14.34 6.77
N ILE A 40 0.67 -14.98 5.63
CA ILE A 40 0.57 -14.29 4.35
C ILE A 40 -0.49 -13.17 4.41
N GLY A 41 -1.64 -13.42 5.04
CA GLY A 41 -2.69 -12.41 5.21
C GLY A 41 -2.22 -11.22 6.06
N VAL A 42 -1.59 -11.50 7.20
CA VAL A 42 -1.06 -10.44 8.10
C VAL A 42 0.03 -9.62 7.43
N GLN A 43 0.93 -10.25 6.68
CA GLN A 43 1.99 -9.54 5.95
C GLN A 43 1.44 -8.63 4.85
N ARG A 44 0.41 -9.06 4.12
CA ARG A 44 -0.26 -8.23 3.10
C ARG A 44 -0.93 -7.00 3.71
N GLN A 45 -1.62 -7.16 4.83
CA GLN A 45 -2.22 -6.03 5.56
C GLN A 45 -1.14 -5.02 5.99
N ARG A 46 -0.05 -5.52 6.57
CA ARG A 46 1.07 -4.69 7.00
C ARG A 46 1.77 -3.97 5.84
N LEU A 47 1.86 -4.61 4.67
CA LEU A 47 2.42 -3.96 3.48
C LEU A 47 1.51 -2.82 2.99
N ALA A 48 0.20 -3.06 2.92
CA ALA A 48 -0.77 -2.03 2.53
C ALA A 48 -0.77 -0.84 3.50
N GLU A 49 -0.68 -1.09 4.81
CA GLU A 49 -0.55 -0.03 5.82
C GLU A 49 0.73 0.80 5.62
N LYS A 50 1.86 0.15 5.32
CA LYS A 50 3.12 0.83 5.03
C LYS A 50 3.06 1.66 3.75
N GLU A 51 2.46 1.13 2.70
CA GLU A 51 2.26 1.84 1.43
C GLU A 51 1.37 3.07 1.64
N ALA A 52 0.26 2.93 2.38
CA ALA A 52 -0.61 4.06 2.71
C ALA A 52 0.11 5.14 3.54
N ALA A 53 0.89 4.75 4.54
CA ALA A 53 1.69 5.67 5.35
C ALA A 53 2.79 6.36 4.52
N PHE A 54 3.40 5.64 3.59
CA PHE A 54 4.41 6.18 2.68
C PHE A 54 3.82 7.21 1.71
N LEU A 55 2.65 6.92 1.14
CA LEU A 55 1.92 7.86 0.28
C LEU A 55 1.54 9.13 1.05
N ASP A 56 1.05 8.99 2.28
CA ASP A 56 0.73 10.13 3.14
C ASP A 56 1.94 11.05 3.37
N LEU A 57 3.09 10.44 3.64
CA LEU A 57 4.36 11.16 3.79
C LEU A 57 4.74 11.93 2.52
N ILE A 58 4.62 11.29 1.35
CA ILE A 58 4.90 11.94 0.05
C ILE A 58 3.98 13.14 -0.17
N LEU A 59 2.68 12.96 0.05
CA LEU A 59 1.69 14.03 -0.18
C LEU A 59 1.92 15.22 0.74
N ARG A 60 2.23 14.96 2.01
CA ARG A 60 2.61 15.98 2.98
C ARG A 60 3.88 16.73 2.54
N ALA A 61 4.91 16.02 2.09
CA ALA A 61 6.15 16.64 1.61
C ALA A 61 5.93 17.48 0.34
N CYS A 62 5.07 17.01 -0.57
CA CYS A 62 4.77 17.66 -1.84
C CYS A 62 3.67 18.75 -1.75
N ARG A 63 3.04 18.97 -0.59
CA ARG A 63 1.86 19.85 -0.42
C ARG A 63 0.74 19.51 -1.42
N ALA A 64 0.45 18.22 -1.53
CA ALA A 64 -0.54 17.67 -2.43
C ALA A 64 -1.71 17.03 -1.66
N GLU A 65 -2.90 17.08 -2.24
CA GLU A 65 -4.12 16.46 -1.73
C GLU A 65 -4.30 15.06 -2.33
N LYS A 66 -4.99 14.15 -1.60
CA LYS A 66 -5.38 12.85 -2.15
C LYS A 66 -6.48 13.06 -3.19
N PRO A 67 -6.37 12.52 -4.41
CA PRO A 67 -7.41 12.62 -5.41
C PRO A 67 -8.52 11.59 -5.13
N ASP A 68 -9.78 12.03 -5.22
CA ASP A 68 -10.95 11.16 -5.08
C ASP A 68 -11.40 10.62 -6.45
N GLY A 69 -11.79 9.34 -6.51
CA GLY A 69 -12.41 8.73 -7.70
C GLY A 69 -11.44 8.27 -8.81
N PHE A 70 -10.14 8.24 -8.57
CA PHE A 70 -9.13 7.74 -9.51
C PHE A 70 -8.31 6.60 -8.88
N GLU A 71 -8.21 5.44 -9.56
CA GLU A 71 -7.44 4.30 -9.04
C GLU A 71 -5.91 4.48 -9.15
N THR A 72 -5.44 5.26 -10.13
CA THR A 72 -4.02 5.38 -10.48
C THR A 72 -3.35 6.67 -10.03
N PHE A 73 -4.12 7.69 -9.62
CA PHE A 73 -3.56 8.95 -9.17
C PHE A 73 -3.44 8.96 -7.65
N HIS A 74 -2.27 9.33 -7.13
CA HIS A 74 -2.01 9.34 -5.69
C HIS A 74 -2.00 10.75 -5.09
N GLY A 75 -1.81 11.80 -5.89
CA GLY A 75 -1.69 13.18 -5.41
C GLY A 75 -2.10 14.24 -6.43
N LYS A 76 -2.67 15.33 -5.92
CA LYS A 76 -2.98 16.57 -6.66
C LYS A 76 -2.28 17.75 -5.99
N LYS A 77 -1.32 18.38 -6.65
CA LYS A 77 -0.57 19.52 -6.08
C LYS A 77 -1.52 20.74 -5.93
N SER A 78 -1.56 21.35 -4.75
CA SER A 78 -2.33 22.57 -4.54
C SER A 78 -1.59 23.76 -5.17
N ARG A 79 -2.14 24.36 -6.23
CA ARG A 79 -1.56 25.58 -6.81
C ARG A 79 -2.25 26.80 -6.19
N THR A 80 -1.60 27.42 -5.21
CA THR A 80 -1.83 28.83 -4.89
C THR A 80 -1.30 29.67 -6.05
N SER A 81 -2.05 29.73 -7.15
CA SER A 81 -2.09 30.86 -8.08
C SER A 81 -3.12 30.59 -9.19
N GLY A 82 -4.24 31.33 -9.12
CA GLY A 82 -5.10 31.65 -10.25
C GLY A 82 -6.09 30.57 -10.69
N ARG A 83 -7.37 30.79 -10.31
CA ARG A 83 -8.61 30.31 -10.96
C ARG A 83 -8.56 28.92 -11.59
N HIS A 84 -9.12 27.91 -10.92
CA HIS A 84 -9.69 26.79 -11.66
C HIS A 84 -11.05 26.39 -11.10
N ARG A 85 -12.00 26.25 -12.03
CA ARG A 85 -13.35 25.71 -11.83
C ARG A 85 -13.27 24.35 -11.13
N PRO A 86 -14.26 23.98 -10.30
CA PRO A 86 -14.43 22.58 -9.93
C PRO A 86 -14.63 21.78 -11.22
N CYS A 87 -13.74 20.82 -11.46
CA CYS A 87 -13.88 19.88 -12.57
C CYS A 87 -15.10 19.00 -12.26
N GLN A 88 -16.26 19.39 -12.80
CA GLN A 88 -17.41 18.48 -12.93
C GLN A 88 -17.00 17.31 -13.84
N PRO A 89 -17.58 16.11 -13.64
CA PRO A 89 -17.19 14.93 -14.40
C PRO A 89 -17.67 15.07 -15.85
N ALA A 90 -16.77 15.43 -16.75
CA ALA A 90 -16.98 15.30 -18.18
C ALA A 90 -16.45 13.93 -18.62
N GLY A 91 -17.35 13.11 -19.15
CA GLY A 91 -17.04 11.78 -19.63
C GLY A 91 -16.03 11.74 -20.76
N HIS A 92 -15.45 10.55 -20.92
CA HIS A 92 -14.80 9.99 -22.10
C HIS A 92 -13.61 10.75 -22.75
N ALA A 93 -12.54 9.97 -22.92
CA ALA A 93 -11.46 10.08 -23.90
C ALA A 93 -10.24 10.96 -23.57
N ALA A 94 -9.08 10.31 -23.38
CA ALA A 94 -7.89 10.56 -24.20
C ALA A 94 -6.84 9.45 -23.98
N VAL A 95 -6.74 8.55 -24.95
CA VAL A 95 -5.57 7.70 -25.18
C VAL A 95 -4.44 8.62 -25.66
N GLY A 96 -3.31 8.67 -24.94
CA GLY A 96 -2.19 9.56 -25.26
C GLY A 96 -0.84 9.08 -24.76
N LYS A 97 -0.14 8.32 -25.60
CA LYS A 97 1.32 8.03 -25.67
C LYS A 97 2.05 7.59 -24.39
N ARG A 98 2.28 6.27 -24.28
CA ARG A 98 3.25 5.67 -23.34
C ARG A 98 4.67 5.98 -23.82
N SER A 99 5.43 6.69 -22.99
CA SER A 99 6.88 6.83 -23.13
C SER A 99 7.60 5.52 -22.69
N PRO A 100 8.76 5.17 -23.28
CA PRO A 100 9.41 3.86 -23.09
C PRO A 100 9.97 3.61 -21.69
N TRP A 101 10.03 4.64 -20.85
CA TRP A 101 10.73 4.65 -19.56
C TRP A 101 9.81 4.39 -18.36
N LYS A 102 8.50 4.14 -18.58
CA LYS A 102 7.51 3.77 -17.54
C LYS A 102 7.62 2.31 -17.08
N ARG A 103 8.84 1.83 -16.77
CA ARG A 103 9.04 0.48 -16.22
C ARG A 103 9.82 0.43 -14.91
N GLN A 104 10.32 1.56 -14.39
CA GLN A 104 11.18 1.52 -13.20
C GLN A 104 10.57 2.17 -11.94
N PHE A 105 9.62 3.12 -12.06
CA PHE A 105 8.96 3.73 -10.89
C PHE A 105 7.51 4.10 -11.23
N PRO A 106 6.48 3.62 -10.50
CA PRO A 106 5.08 3.84 -10.85
C PRO A 106 4.48 5.16 -10.33
N VAL A 107 5.29 6.08 -9.78
CA VAL A 107 4.79 7.32 -9.17
C VAL A 107 4.75 8.47 -10.18
N GLU A 108 3.65 8.57 -10.93
CA GLU A 108 3.31 9.80 -11.65
C GLU A 108 2.58 10.76 -10.71
N VAL A 109 3.33 11.71 -10.16
CA VAL A 109 2.76 12.96 -9.64
C VAL A 109 2.70 13.91 -10.83
N ILE A 110 1.51 14.11 -11.40
CA ILE A 110 1.32 15.14 -12.43
C ILE A 110 1.39 16.50 -11.73
N CYS A 111 2.51 17.19 -11.94
CA CYS A 111 2.68 18.60 -11.65
C CYS A 111 2.57 19.32 -12.99
N GLU A 112 1.45 20.01 -13.24
CA GLU A 112 1.48 21.18 -14.12
C GLU A 112 2.14 22.36 -13.39
#